data_AF-A0A182MDW0-F1
#
_entry.id   AF-A0A182MDW0-F1
#
_cell.length_a   1.000
_cell.length_b   1.000
_cell.length_c   1.000
_cell.angle_alpha   90.00
_cell.angle_beta   90.00
_cell.angle_gamma   90.00
#
_symmetry.space_group_name_H-M   'P 1'
#
loop_
_entity.id
_entity.type
_entity.pdbx_description
1 polymer ?
#
loop_
_entity_poly.entity_id
_entity_poly.type
_entity_poly.pdbx_seq_one_letter_code
_entity_poly.pdbx_strand_id
1 'polypeptide(L)'
;MSNGQNQISWIRRRDWHILSSGAQMYTNDERFAILHTPGSNTWTLQIKFVQRRDHGTYECQENDVQHDGHEIASLYQPCDLFIFHHPETNMAVFPFTRKNPVGGNKGERERA
;
A
#
# COMPACT_ATOMS: atom_id res chain seq x y z
N MET A 1 -13.73 -20.85 0.76
CA MET A 1 -12.69 -20.02 1.43
C MET A 1 -12.35 -18.87 0.50
N SER A 2 -13.13 -17.79 0.51
CA SER A 2 -12.91 -16.63 -0.36
C SER A 2 -12.28 -15.50 0.47
N ASN A 3 -10.96 -15.55 0.62
CA ASN A 3 -10.17 -14.51 1.28
C ASN A 3 -9.98 -13.34 0.29
N GLY A 4 -11.02 -12.53 0.09
CA GLY A 4 -10.87 -11.20 -0.52
C GLY A 4 -10.15 -10.30 0.47
N GLN A 5 -8.82 -10.43 0.56
CA GLN A 5 -8.05 -9.72 1.57
C GLN A 5 -7.77 -8.29 1.12
N ASN A 6 -8.11 -7.37 2.01
CA ASN A 6 -7.74 -5.95 2.09
C ASN A 6 -6.23 -5.70 1.99
N GLN A 7 -5.62 -6.10 0.88
CA GLN A 7 -4.19 -5.99 0.62
C GLN A 7 -3.95 -4.92 -0.45
N ILE A 8 -2.74 -4.36 -0.44
CA ILE A 8 -2.27 -3.44 -1.46
C ILE A 8 -1.13 -4.04 -2.26
N SER A 9 -0.91 -3.56 -3.48
CA SER A 9 0.25 -3.89 -4.29
C SER A 9 1.18 -2.69 -4.40
N TRP A 10 2.49 -2.90 -4.28
CA TRP A 10 3.49 -1.86 -4.52
C TRP A 10 4.11 -2.03 -5.90
N ILE A 11 4.19 -0.94 -6.67
CA ILE A 11 4.64 -0.94 -8.06
C ILE A 11 5.73 0.12 -8.23
N ARG A 12 6.83 -0.23 -8.91
CA ARG A 12 7.87 0.72 -9.31
C ARG A 12 7.55 1.28 -10.69
N ARG A 13 7.28 2.58 -10.82
CA ARG A 13 6.76 3.16 -12.08
C ARG A 13 7.74 3.11 -13.25
N ARG A 14 9.03 3.25 -12.99
CA ARG A 14 10.04 3.39 -14.07
C ARG A 14 10.06 2.20 -15.04
N ASP A 15 9.67 1.03 -14.56
CA ASP A 15 9.68 -0.24 -15.28
C ASP A 15 8.42 -1.07 -15.04
N TRP A 16 7.40 -0.48 -14.40
CA TRP A 16 6.13 -1.12 -14.07
C TRP A 16 6.28 -2.45 -13.31
N HIS A 17 7.37 -2.62 -12.58
CA HIS A 17 7.63 -3.85 -11.85
C HIS A 17 6.82 -3.89 -10.56
N ILE A 18 5.99 -4.92 -10.40
CA ILE A 18 5.29 -5.20 -9.15
C ILE A 18 6.32 -5.68 -8.14
N LEU A 19 6.48 -4.96 -7.04
CA LEU A 19 7.43 -5.28 -5.97
C LEU A 19 6.81 -6.25 -4.96
N SER A 20 5.53 -6.05 -4.63
CA SER A 20 4.80 -6.89 -3.69
C SER A 20 3.28 -6.84 -3.94
N SER A 21 2.57 -7.85 -3.42
CA SER A 21 1.13 -7.83 -3.18
C SER A 21 0.86 -8.31 -1.76
N GLY A 22 0.27 -7.45 -0.93
CA GLY A 22 0.20 -7.65 0.51
C GLY A 22 1.60 -7.86 1.10
N ALA A 23 1.76 -8.93 1.87
CA ALA A 23 3.05 -9.32 2.46
C ALA A 23 3.95 -10.12 1.50
N GLN A 24 3.42 -10.57 0.36
CA GLN A 24 4.18 -11.36 -0.60
C GLN A 24 5.07 -10.46 -1.46
N MET A 25 6.37 -10.76 -1.52
CA MET A 25 7.33 -10.08 -2.38
C MET A 25 7.43 -10.78 -3.74
N TYR A 26 7.57 -9.99 -4.81
CA TYR A 26 7.83 -10.47 -6.19
C TYR A 26 9.23 -10.11 -6.69
N THR A 27 9.87 -9.11 -6.08
CA THR A 27 11.30 -8.85 -6.30
C THR A 27 12.17 -9.77 -5.43
N ASN A 28 13.32 -10.17 -5.97
CA ASN A 28 14.36 -10.90 -5.24
C ASN A 28 15.41 -9.96 -4.61
N ASP A 29 15.28 -8.64 -4.76
CA ASP A 29 16.16 -7.67 -4.11
C ASP A 29 15.84 -7.61 -2.61
N GLU A 30 16.67 -8.26 -1.78
CA GLU A 30 16.53 -8.39 -0.32
C GLU A 30 16.48 -7.06 0.44
N ARG A 31 16.81 -5.96 -0.22
CA ARG A 31 16.68 -4.61 0.36
C ARG A 31 15.22 -4.19 0.52
N PHE A 32 14.31 -4.75 -0.27
CA PHE A 32 12.89 -4.43 -0.26
C PHE A 32 12.16 -5.31 0.76
N ALA A 33 11.33 -4.68 1.59
CA ALA A 33 10.49 -5.38 2.55
C ALA A 33 9.15 -4.68 2.75
N ILE A 34 8.15 -5.44 3.17
CA ILE A 34 6.85 -4.90 3.61
C ILE A 34 6.80 -4.95 5.13
N LEU A 35 6.51 -3.80 5.72
CA LEU A 35 6.18 -3.69 7.14
C LEU A 35 4.67 -3.53 7.27
N HIS A 36 4.04 -4.47 7.95
CA HIS A 36 2.61 -4.44 8.22
C HIS A 36 2.32 -5.07 9.58
N THR A 37 1.66 -4.31 10.46
CA THR A 37 1.17 -4.82 11.75
C THR A 37 -0.19 -5.50 11.53
N PRO A 38 -0.39 -6.76 11.97
CA PRO A 38 -1.67 -7.42 11.86
C PRO A 38 -2.81 -6.56 12.44
N GLY A 39 -3.89 -6.38 11.67
CA GLY A 39 -5.04 -5.55 12.05
C GLY A 39 -4.88 -4.05 11.76
N SER A 40 -3.71 -3.59 11.34
CA SER A 40 -3.52 -2.22 10.85
C SER A 40 -4.11 -2.05 9.45
N ASN A 41 -4.43 -0.82 9.08
CA ASN A 41 -4.72 -0.44 7.69
C ASN A 41 -3.51 0.17 6.99
N THR A 42 -2.37 0.23 7.69
CA THR A 42 -1.13 0.80 7.19
C THR A 42 -0.20 -0.29 6.68
N TRP A 43 0.25 -0.12 5.46
CA TRP A 43 1.22 -0.95 4.77
C TRP A 43 2.41 -0.09 4.38
N THR A 44 3.61 -0.46 4.78
CA THR A 44 4.81 0.34 4.51
C THR A 44 5.78 -0.44 3.65
N LEU A 45 6.14 0.09 2.48
CA LEU A 45 7.28 -0.41 1.72
C LEU A 45 8.56 0.18 2.30
N GLN A 46 9.51 -0.68 2.65
CA GLN A 46 10.83 -0.30 3.14
C GLN A 46 11.90 -0.69 2.12
N ILE A 47 12.87 0.20 1.90
CA ILE A 47 14.08 -0.06 1.11
C ILE A 47 15.30 0.20 1.99
N LYS A 48 16.11 -0.83 2.25
CA LYS A 48 17.40 -0.73 2.95
C LYS A 48 18.54 -0.38 1.98
N PHE A 49 19.58 0.27 2.47
CA PHE A 49 20.77 0.61 1.69
C PHE A 49 20.40 1.31 0.38
N VAL A 50 19.66 2.41 0.50
CA VAL A 50 19.11 3.15 -0.64
C VAL A 50 20.25 3.63 -1.54
N GLN A 51 20.05 3.48 -2.84
CA GLN A 51 20.98 3.89 -3.88
C GLN A 51 20.36 4.98 -4.73
N ARG A 52 21.20 5.77 -5.41
CA ARG A 52 20.72 6.81 -6.36
C ARG A 52 19.75 6.25 -7.41
N ARG A 53 19.95 4.97 -7.81
CA ARG A 53 19.07 4.29 -8.77
C ARG A 53 17.68 3.98 -8.22
N ASP A 54 17.45 4.00 -6.92
CA ASP A 54 16.13 3.73 -6.34
C ASP A 54 15.24 4.97 -6.35
N HIS A 55 15.78 6.13 -6.75
CA HIS A 55 15.01 7.34 -7.00
C HIS A 55 14.00 7.11 -8.14
N GLY A 56 12.78 7.58 -7.95
CA GLY A 56 11.66 7.48 -8.86
C GLY A 56 10.33 7.30 -8.11
N THR A 57 9.23 7.36 -8.84
CA THR A 57 7.91 7.19 -8.25
C THR A 57 7.61 5.71 -7.99
N TYR A 58 7.01 5.46 -6.82
CA TYR A 58 6.43 4.17 -6.46
C TYR A 58 4.93 4.38 -6.28
N GLU A 59 4.14 3.41 -6.73
CA GLU A 59 2.69 3.43 -6.60
C GLU A 59 2.25 2.34 -5.64
N CYS A 60 1.17 2.63 -4.92
CA CYS A 60 0.42 1.63 -4.18
C CYS A 60 -0.97 1.50 -4.83
N GLN A 61 -1.42 0.27 -5.01
CA GLN A 61 -2.72 -0.04 -5.57
C GLN A 61 -3.53 -0.83 -4.54
N GLU A 62 -4.77 -0.40 -4.25
CA GLU A 62 -5.69 -1.20 -3.44
C GLU A 62 -6.25 -2.36 -4.28
N ASN A 63 -6.10 -3.59 -3.79
CA ASN A 63 -6.71 -4.77 -4.39
C ASN A 63 -8.11 -4.95 -3.77
N ASP A 64 -9.08 -4.13 -4.17
CA ASP A 64 -10.46 -4.29 -3.69
C ASP A 64 -11.24 -5.18 -4.67
N VAL A 65 -11.75 -6.31 -4.16
CA VAL A 65 -12.69 -7.15 -4.89
C VAL A 65 -14.08 -6.78 -4.39
N GLN A 66 -14.66 -5.68 -4.89
CA GLN A 66 -16.08 -5.43 -4.67
C GLN A 66 -16.92 -6.37 -5.51
N HIS A 67 -17.77 -7.13 -4.83
CA HIS A 67 -18.67 -8.11 -5.42
C HIS A 67 -19.91 -7.47 -6.09
N ASP A 68 -20.15 -6.16 -5.89
CA ASP A 68 -21.44 -5.54 -6.17
C ASP A 68 -21.39 -4.44 -7.25
N GLY A 69 -20.48 -4.55 -8.22
CA GLY A 69 -20.57 -3.83 -9.50
C GLY A 69 -20.50 -2.31 -9.46
N HIS A 70 -20.11 -1.69 -8.34
CA HIS A 70 -19.76 -0.27 -8.32
C HIS A 70 -18.30 -0.12 -8.69
N GLU A 71 -18.04 0.68 -9.73
CA GLU A 71 -16.71 1.08 -10.15
C GLU A 71 -16.02 1.80 -8.99
N ILE A 72 -15.18 1.08 -8.25
CA ILE A 72 -14.26 1.71 -7.33
C ILE A 72 -13.13 2.20 -8.21
N ALA A 73 -13.06 3.52 -8.38
CA ALA A 73 -11.86 4.16 -8.87
C ALA A 73 -10.68 3.50 -8.14
N SER A 74 -9.76 2.87 -8.88
CA SER A 74 -8.43 2.56 -8.34
C SER A 74 -7.98 3.82 -7.64
N LEU A 75 -7.94 3.81 -6.30
CA LEU A 75 -7.43 4.93 -5.53
C LEU A 75 -5.94 4.97 -5.80
N TYR A 76 -5.60 5.54 -6.96
CA TYR A 76 -4.27 5.89 -7.39
C TYR A 76 -3.79 6.92 -6.39
N GLN A 77 -3.03 6.44 -5.42
CA GLN A 77 -2.35 7.30 -4.47
C GLN A 77 -0.91 7.33 -4.97
N PRO A 78 -0.55 8.35 -5.79
CA PRO A 78 0.84 8.55 -6.12
C PRO A 78 1.54 8.87 -4.80
N CYS A 79 2.34 7.93 -4.31
CA CYS A 79 3.36 8.27 -3.33
C CYS A 79 4.44 9.02 -4.11
N ASP A 80 4.23 10.32 -4.33
CA ASP A 80 5.25 11.17 -4.92
C ASP A 80 6.47 11.18 -4.01
N LEU A 81 7.58 10.72 -4.58
CA LEU A 81 8.83 10.48 -3.91
C LEU A 81 9.53 11.82 -3.59
N PHE A 82 9.35 12.34 -2.39
CA PHE A 82 10.51 12.88 -1.68
C PHE A 82 11.08 11.70 -0.90
N ILE A 83 12.24 11.19 -1.30
CA ILE A 83 12.95 10.21 -0.47
C ILE A 83 13.23 10.93 0.83
N PHE A 84 12.48 10.59 1.88
CA PHE A 84 12.91 10.84 3.24
C PHE A 84 14.08 9.89 3.49
N HIS A 85 15.23 10.26 2.93
CA HIS A 85 16.47 9.54 3.13
C HIS A 85 16.77 9.72 4.61
N HIS A 86 16.59 8.65 5.39
CA HIS A 86 16.94 8.72 6.79
C HIS A 86 18.47 8.85 6.86
N PRO A 87 19.02 10.03 7.23
CA PRO A 87 20.46 10.30 7.06
C PRO A 87 21.32 9.35 7.88
N GLU A 88 20.78 8.83 8.98
CA GLU A 88 21.48 7.98 9.93
C GLU A 88 21.44 6.49 9.55
N THR A 89 20.45 6.04 8.76
CA THR A 89 20.23 4.60 8.52
C THR A 89 20.28 4.20 7.04
N ASN A 90 20.35 5.17 6.11
CA ASN A 90 20.31 4.93 4.67
C ASN A 90 19.12 4.05 4.25
N MET A 91 17.93 4.38 4.77
CA MET A 91 16.68 3.70 4.46
C MET A 91 15.65 4.67 3.87
N ALA A 92 14.74 4.14 3.07
CA ALA A 92 13.53 4.82 2.62
C ALA A 92 12.30 4.02 3.06
N VAL A 93 11.24 4.72 3.46
CA VAL A 93 9.97 4.15 3.89
C VAL A 93 8.80 4.85 3.20
N PHE A 94 7.85 4.06 2.69
CA PHE A 94 6.66 4.52 1.98
C PHE A 94 5.43 3.98 2.69
N PRO A 95 4.89 4.71 3.67
CA PRO A 95 3.66 4.30 4.34
C PRO A 95 2.45 4.57 3.44
N PHE A 96 1.56 3.59 3.36
CA PHE A 96 0.23 3.73 2.78
C PHE A 96 -0.81 3.34 3.82
N THR A 97 -1.74 4.23 4.14
CA THR A 97 -2.84 3.94 5.06
C THR A 97 -4.14 3.95 4.28
N ARG A 98 -4.77 2.78 4.15
CA ARG A 98 -6.11 2.67 3.58
C ARG A 98 -7.09 3.47 4.43
N LYS A 99 -7.92 4.30 3.78
CA LYS A 99 -9.04 4.95 4.46
C LYS A 99 -10.11 3.90 4.73
N ASN A 100 -10.44 3.63 5.99
CA ASN A 100 -11.65 2.86 6.28
C ASN A 100 -12.84 3.60 5.64
N PRO A 101 -13.78 2.90 4.98
CA PRO A 101 -15.04 3.52 4.63
C PRO A 101 -15.62 4.07 5.94
N VAL A 102 -15.78 5.39 6.00
CA VAL A 102 -16.41 6.05 7.14
C VAL A 102 -17.73 5.33 7.34
N GLY A 103 -17.89 4.68 8.50
CA GLY A 103 -19.13 4.04 8.87
C GLY A 103 -20.23 5.10 8.76
N GLY A 104 -21.04 5.02 7.71
CA GLY A 104 -22.30 5.73 7.68
C GLY A 104 -23.05 5.31 8.94
N ASN A 105 -23.43 6.29 9.75
CA ASN A 105 -24.30 6.09 10.90
C ASN A 105 -25.38 5.09 10.49
N LYS A 106 -25.37 3.88 11.06
CA LYS A 106 -26.58 3.07 11.09
C LYS A 106 -27.56 3.90 11.90
N GLY A 107 -28.46 4.55 11.18
CA GLY A 107 -29.57 5.29 11.76
C GLY A 107 -30.15 4.46 12.88
N GLU A 108 -30.11 5.04 14.07
CA GLU A 108 -30.88 4.65 15.21
C GLU A 108 -32.32 4.48 14.72
N ARG A 109 -32.77 3.23 14.60
CA ARG A 109 -34.19 2.93 14.51
C ARG A 109 -34.78 3.32 15.88
N GLU A 110 -35.21 4.57 16.02
CA GLU A 110 -36.27 4.91 16.96
C GLU A 110 -37.46 4.01 16.59
N ARG A 111 -37.71 3.03 17.45
CA ARG A 111 -38.95 2.26 17.42
C ARG A 111 -40.06 3.23 17.78
N ALA A 112 -41.05 3.29 16.89
CA ALA A 112 -42.38 3.81 17.17
C ALA A 112 -43.03 3.12 18.37
#